data_AF-D6W8D8-F1
#
_entry.id   AF-D6W8D8-F1
#
_cell.length_a   1.000
_cell.length_b   1.000
_cell.length_c   1.000
_cell.angle_alpha   90.00
_cell.angle_beta   90.00
_cell.angle_gamma   90.00
#
_symmetry.space_group_name_H-M   'P 1'
#
loop_
_entity.id
_entity.type
_entity.pdbx_description
1 polymer ?
#
loop_
_entity_poly.entity_id
_entity_poly.type
_entity_poly.pdbx_seq_one_letter_code
_entity_poly.pdbx_strand_id
1 'polypeptide(L)'
;MQKAEKRLQALIQKYSGFNKHDYVKLDVTKKIFKKSIFLCPKTALFLLVPCLLIATQMNLLNSSSCLIDMPSDSSKWFREPESCDICEGVTEVPKIKNISPSDFYPNFVTPAKPVVVTDGATSWPASQKFSFEFFKNLYSNSDSNFCQFFPYKTEFTSLEEVLQMDPRRASLEPGQKPWYIGWSNCNDNAGKILREFYNTPYFLPNTSENIALNWIFMGGPGQGAHMHVDNVQFPSWQAQIKGRKLWRLAPPPECLYKCQEMQVIVESGEIIVVDTNRWYHQTFILPGEISITIGAEFD
;
A
#
# COMPACT_ATOMS: atom_id res chain seq x y z
N MET A 1 34.10 5.99 -8.54
CA MET A 1 34.34 4.63 -7.99
C MET A 1 35.46 4.60 -6.94
N GLN A 2 36.69 5.01 -7.27
CA GLN A 2 37.85 4.90 -6.35
C GLN A 2 37.69 5.52 -4.95
N LYS A 3 36.93 6.62 -4.80
CA LYS A 3 36.76 7.29 -3.50
C LYS A 3 35.80 6.55 -2.55
N ALA A 4 34.78 5.90 -3.10
CA ALA A 4 33.80 5.13 -2.34
C ALA A 4 34.38 3.76 -1.94
N GLU A 5 35.07 3.09 -2.86
CA GLU A 5 35.82 1.86 -2.58
C GLU A 5 36.91 2.09 -1.53
N LYS A 6 37.70 3.18 -1.64
CA LYS A 6 38.71 3.51 -0.62
C LYS A 6 38.08 3.76 0.76
N ARG A 7 36.90 4.38 0.82
CA ARG A 7 36.18 4.59 2.08
C ARG A 7 35.67 3.27 2.67
N LEU A 8 35.13 2.40 1.84
CA LEU A 8 34.63 1.09 2.28
C LEU A 8 35.77 0.18 2.74
N GLN A 9 36.88 0.14 1.98
CA GLN A 9 38.08 -0.59 2.37
C GLN A 9 38.71 -0.04 3.65
N ALA A 10 38.76 1.29 3.82
CA ALA A 10 39.25 1.89 5.06
C ALA A 10 38.34 1.57 6.26
N LEU A 11 37.02 1.46 6.06
CA LEU A 11 36.09 1.02 7.10
C LEU A 11 36.29 -0.47 7.42
N ILE A 12 36.35 -1.34 6.41
CA ILE A 12 36.58 -2.78 6.60
C ILE A 12 37.90 -3.01 7.32
N GLN A 13 38.98 -2.33 6.92
CA GLN A 13 40.30 -2.46 7.56
C GLN A 13 40.33 -1.89 8.99
N LYS A 14 39.49 -0.88 9.28
CA LYS A 14 39.31 -0.34 10.64
C LYS A 14 38.55 -1.30 11.56
N TYR A 15 37.69 -2.16 11.01
CA TYR A 15 36.82 -3.08 11.76
C TYR A 15 37.21 -4.56 11.63
N SER A 16 38.20 -4.91 10.81
CA SER A 16 38.68 -6.28 10.59
C SER A 16 39.50 -6.87 11.75
N GLY A 17 39.69 -6.11 12.84
CA GLY A 17 40.43 -6.54 14.03
C GLY A 17 39.59 -7.07 15.19
N PHE A 18 38.25 -7.06 15.07
CA PHE A 18 37.37 -7.51 16.16
C PHE A 18 37.21 -9.03 16.13
N ASN A 19 37.72 -9.69 17.16
CA ASN A 19 37.56 -11.13 17.31
C ASN A 19 36.14 -11.44 17.86
N LYS A 20 35.62 -12.66 17.66
CA LYS A 20 34.26 -13.04 18.12
C LYS A 20 34.06 -12.78 19.63
N HIS A 21 35.15 -12.77 20.40
CA HIS A 21 35.19 -12.44 21.83
C HIS A 21 34.93 -10.96 22.16
N ASP A 22 35.18 -10.02 21.24
CA ASP A 22 34.94 -8.60 21.49
C ASP A 22 33.45 -8.25 21.42
N TYR A 23 32.67 -8.98 20.62
CA TYR A 23 31.21 -8.87 20.58
C TYR A 23 30.54 -9.38 21.86
N VAL A 24 31.19 -10.29 22.61
CA VAL A 24 30.73 -10.74 23.93
C VAL A 24 30.81 -9.63 24.98
N LYS A 25 31.66 -8.59 24.78
CA LYS A 25 31.71 -7.43 25.69
C LYS A 25 30.57 -6.42 25.45
N LEU A 26 29.88 -6.51 24.31
CA LEU A 26 28.64 -5.76 24.03
C LEU A 26 27.39 -6.47 24.58
N ASP A 27 27.58 -7.61 25.26
CA ASP A 27 26.50 -8.29 25.97
C ASP A 27 26.02 -7.45 27.17
N VAL A 28 25.06 -6.57 26.90
CA VAL A 28 24.42 -5.72 27.89
C VAL A 28 23.56 -6.53 28.85
N THR A 29 23.25 -7.80 28.54
CA THR A 29 22.43 -8.65 29.43
C THR A 29 23.09 -8.80 30.80
N LYS A 30 24.42 -8.94 30.87
CA LYS A 30 25.15 -9.00 32.14
C LYS A 30 25.12 -7.70 32.96
N LYS A 31 24.88 -6.55 32.32
CA LYS A 31 24.66 -5.26 33.01
C LYS A 31 23.21 -5.09 33.48
N ILE A 32 22.24 -5.60 32.72
CA ILE A 32 20.81 -5.57 33.06
C ILE A 32 20.53 -6.46 34.28
N PHE A 33 21.12 -7.66 34.34
CA PHE A 33 20.87 -8.62 35.42
C PHE A 33 21.78 -8.48 36.66
N LYS A 34 22.66 -7.47 36.71
CA LYS A 34 23.57 -7.28 37.86
C LYS A 34 22.92 -6.70 39.11
N LYS A 35 21.69 -6.16 39.00
CA LYS A 35 20.84 -5.91 40.15
C LYS A 35 19.93 -7.11 40.34
N SER A 36 20.45 -8.14 41.02
CA SER A 36 19.58 -9.09 41.72
C SER A 36 18.81 -8.30 42.78
N ILE A 37 17.63 -7.80 42.41
CA ILE A 37 16.64 -7.43 43.42
C ILE A 37 16.19 -8.77 43.98
N PHE A 38 16.70 -9.13 45.15
CA PHE A 38 16.15 -10.21 45.96
C PHE A 38 14.73 -9.79 46.38
N LEU A 39 13.76 -9.91 45.47
CA LEU A 39 12.37 -9.93 45.86
C LEU A 39 12.17 -11.23 46.63
N CYS A 40 11.85 -11.09 47.92
CA CYS A 40 11.40 -12.20 48.73
C CYS A 40 10.27 -12.93 47.98
N PRO A 41 10.27 -14.27 47.89
CA PRO A 41 9.31 -15.00 47.04
C PRO A 41 7.84 -14.69 47.41
N LYS A 42 7.57 -14.31 48.66
CA LYS A 42 6.26 -13.82 49.10
C LYS A 42 5.90 -12.45 48.51
N THR A 43 6.87 -11.52 48.39
CA THR A 43 6.65 -10.19 47.80
C THR A 43 6.55 -10.22 46.27
N ALA A 44 7.24 -11.13 45.60
CA ALA A 44 7.09 -11.34 44.15
C ALA A 44 5.69 -11.87 43.80
N LEU A 45 5.17 -12.82 44.59
CA LEU A 45 3.82 -13.35 44.42
C LEU A 45 2.75 -12.27 44.69
N PHE A 46 2.97 -11.42 45.70
CA PHE A 46 2.08 -10.29 46.04
C PHE A 46 2.03 -9.19 44.98
N LEU A 47 3.05 -9.06 44.11
CA LEU A 47 3.04 -8.12 42.99
C LEU A 47 2.59 -8.76 41.68
N LEU A 48 2.93 -10.04 41.46
CA LEU A 48 2.52 -10.78 40.27
C LEU A 48 1.03 -11.01 40.21
N VAL A 49 0.37 -11.36 41.32
CA VAL A 49 -1.08 -11.65 41.33
C VAL A 49 -1.92 -10.40 41.02
N PRO A 50 -1.69 -9.23 41.65
CA PRO A 50 -2.39 -8.00 41.25
C PRO A 50 -2.04 -7.58 39.84
N CYS A 51 -0.80 -7.73 39.39
CA CYS A 51 -0.41 -7.37 38.03
C CYS A 51 -1.08 -8.27 36.98
N LEU A 52 -1.20 -9.57 37.26
CA LEU A 52 -1.97 -10.52 36.44
C LEU A 52 -3.46 -10.17 36.46
N LEU A 53 -4.03 -9.85 37.63
CA LEU A 53 -5.43 -9.47 37.77
C LEU A 53 -5.75 -8.14 37.08
N ILE A 54 -4.83 -7.17 37.12
CA ILE A 54 -4.92 -5.91 36.38
C ILE A 54 -4.80 -6.20 34.89
N ALA A 55 -3.86 -7.05 34.46
CA ALA A 55 -3.72 -7.43 33.06
C ALA A 55 -4.95 -8.17 32.50
N THR A 56 -5.59 -9.03 33.30
CA THR A 56 -6.84 -9.70 32.92
C THR A 56 -8.04 -8.75 32.98
N GLN A 57 -8.14 -7.87 33.98
CA GLN A 57 -9.20 -6.85 34.05
C GLN A 57 -9.10 -5.81 32.92
N MET A 58 -7.88 -5.42 32.53
CA MET A 58 -7.64 -4.49 31.44
C MET A 58 -7.69 -5.16 30.06
N ASN A 59 -8.04 -6.45 29.99
CA ASN A 59 -8.07 -7.23 28.74
C ASN A 59 -6.75 -7.15 27.92
N LEU A 60 -5.62 -6.85 28.56
CA LEU A 60 -4.32 -6.66 27.88
C LEU A 60 -3.83 -7.92 27.17
N LEU A 61 -4.23 -9.11 27.63
CA LEU A 61 -3.90 -10.39 26.99
C LEU A 61 -4.90 -10.81 25.90
N ASN A 62 -6.06 -10.17 25.84
CA ASN A 62 -7.15 -10.46 24.90
C ASN A 62 -7.37 -9.35 23.87
N SER A 63 -6.70 -8.20 24.00
CA SER A 63 -6.73 -7.16 22.99
C SER A 63 -5.84 -7.57 21.82
N SER A 64 -6.43 -7.62 20.62
CA SER A 64 -5.69 -7.67 19.34
C SER A 64 -4.88 -6.40 19.07
N SER A 65 -4.94 -5.42 19.96
CA SER A 65 -4.17 -4.18 19.94
C SER A 65 -2.77 -4.44 20.48
N CYS A 66 -1.75 -4.11 19.69
CA CYS A 66 -0.35 -4.20 20.12
C CYS A 66 -0.09 -3.25 21.30
N LEU A 67 0.70 -3.70 22.29
CA LEU A 67 1.14 -2.86 23.42
C LEU A 67 1.95 -1.64 22.94
N ILE A 68 2.64 -1.80 21.81
CA ILE A 68 3.40 -0.77 21.11
C ILE A 68 3.07 -0.93 19.64
N ASP A 69 2.54 0.12 19.02
CA ASP A 69 2.39 0.16 17.57
C ASP A 69 3.78 0.21 16.93
N MET A 70 4.05 -0.75 16.05
CA MET A 70 5.28 -0.72 15.27
C MET A 70 5.27 0.52 14.38
N PRO A 71 6.33 1.36 14.40
CA PRO A 71 6.42 2.50 13.50
C PRO A 71 6.24 2.01 12.05
N SER A 72 5.42 2.69 11.25
CA SER A 72 5.07 2.27 9.88
C SER A 72 6.28 2.08 8.96
N ASP A 73 7.41 2.73 9.26
CA ASP A 73 8.65 2.59 8.50
C ASP A 73 9.54 1.43 8.98
N SER A 74 9.30 0.88 10.17
CA SER A 74 10.14 -0.18 10.72
C SER A 74 10.03 -1.49 9.95
N SER A 75 8.85 -1.83 9.41
CA SER A 75 8.67 -2.99 8.54
C SER A 75 9.50 -2.87 7.26
N LYS A 76 9.66 -1.65 6.73
CA LYS A 76 10.44 -1.37 5.51
C LYS A 76 11.93 -1.59 5.71
N TRP A 77 12.45 -1.40 6.93
CA TRP A 77 13.87 -1.62 7.23
C TRP A 77 14.29 -3.08 7.21
N PHE A 78 13.34 -3.99 7.43
CA PHE A 78 13.56 -5.43 7.43
C PHE A 78 13.08 -6.10 6.15
N ARG A 79 12.69 -5.31 5.14
CA ARG A 79 12.34 -5.83 3.83
C ARG A 79 13.56 -6.49 3.20
N GLU A 80 13.36 -7.67 2.61
CA GLU A 80 14.43 -8.38 1.91
C GLU A 80 14.88 -7.60 0.66
N PRO A 81 16.18 -7.62 0.32
CA PRO A 81 16.68 -6.99 -0.90
C PRO A 81 16.02 -7.55 -2.15
N GLU A 82 15.54 -6.66 -3.02
CA GLU A 82 14.92 -7.04 -4.29
C GLU A 82 15.94 -7.32 -5.39
N SER A 83 15.59 -8.24 -6.28
CA SER A 83 16.31 -8.44 -7.54
C SER A 83 15.94 -7.37 -8.58
N CYS A 84 16.91 -6.96 -9.40
CA CYS A 84 16.74 -5.90 -10.40
C CYS A 84 16.27 -6.40 -11.78
N ASP A 85 15.81 -7.65 -11.88
CA ASP A 85 15.28 -8.27 -13.10
C ASP A 85 14.03 -7.55 -13.63
N ILE A 86 13.24 -6.94 -12.73
CA ILE A 86 11.99 -6.24 -13.08
C ILE A 86 12.17 -5.09 -14.08
N CYS A 87 13.37 -4.49 -14.12
CA CYS A 87 13.65 -3.32 -14.93
C CYS A 87 14.52 -3.64 -16.15
N GLU A 88 14.88 -4.90 -16.38
CA GLU A 88 15.76 -5.27 -17.48
C GLU A 88 15.08 -5.00 -18.84
N GLY A 89 15.65 -4.06 -19.59
CA GLY A 89 15.10 -3.58 -20.85
C GLY A 89 13.82 -2.72 -20.70
N VAL A 90 13.45 -2.32 -19.48
CA VAL A 90 12.27 -1.50 -19.21
C VAL A 90 12.69 -0.05 -19.06
N THR A 91 12.34 0.78 -20.03
CA THR A 91 12.66 2.22 -20.04
C THR A 91 11.44 3.11 -19.83
N GLU A 92 10.25 2.59 -20.14
CA GLU A 92 8.97 3.25 -19.96
C GLU A 92 7.88 2.20 -19.64
N VAL A 93 6.72 2.66 -19.18
CA VAL A 93 5.55 1.79 -18.98
C VAL A 93 4.78 1.70 -20.29
N PRO A 94 4.77 0.54 -20.97
CA PRO A 94 4.10 0.41 -22.25
C PRO A 94 2.58 0.56 -22.09
N LYS A 95 1.98 1.22 -23.09
CA LYS A 95 0.53 1.27 -23.28
C LYS A 95 0.14 0.30 -24.40
N ILE A 96 -0.66 -0.70 -24.07
CA ILE A 96 -1.07 -1.76 -24.99
C ILE A 96 -2.59 -1.83 -25.10
N LYS A 97 -3.07 -2.53 -26.13
CA LYS A 97 -4.49 -2.72 -26.42
C LYS A 97 -4.74 -4.16 -26.86
N ASN A 98 -5.91 -4.72 -26.55
CA ASN A 98 -6.36 -6.01 -27.07
C ASN A 98 -5.36 -7.16 -26.82
N ILE A 99 -4.74 -7.19 -25.64
CA ILE A 99 -3.82 -8.25 -25.25
C ILE A 99 -4.56 -9.52 -24.80
N SER A 100 -4.10 -10.69 -25.25
CA SER A 100 -4.64 -11.97 -24.79
C SER A 100 -4.11 -12.33 -23.39
N PRO A 101 -4.86 -13.08 -22.56
CA PRO A 101 -4.32 -13.59 -21.29
C PRO A 101 -3.02 -14.40 -21.45
N SER A 102 -2.90 -15.16 -22.54
CA SER A 102 -1.71 -15.96 -22.85
C SER A 102 -0.46 -15.13 -23.15
N ASP A 103 -0.63 -13.92 -23.69
CA ASP A 103 0.48 -13.00 -23.90
C ASP A 103 0.73 -12.11 -22.67
N PHE A 104 -0.33 -11.79 -21.92
CA PHE A 104 -0.24 -10.89 -20.78
C PHE A 104 0.66 -11.45 -19.67
N TYR A 105 0.42 -12.70 -19.27
CA TYR A 105 1.13 -13.29 -18.13
C TYR A 105 2.66 -13.41 -18.34
N PRO A 106 3.17 -14.04 -19.42
CA PRO A 106 4.60 -14.19 -19.61
C PRO A 106 5.33 -12.88 -19.91
N ASN A 107 4.65 -11.89 -20.50
CA ASN A 107 5.29 -10.62 -20.89
C ASN A 107 5.30 -9.57 -19.77
N PHE A 108 4.34 -9.61 -18.84
CA PHE A 108 4.17 -8.57 -17.83
C PHE A 108 4.11 -9.08 -16.40
N VAL A 109 3.36 -10.15 -16.13
CA VAL A 109 3.18 -10.67 -14.75
C VAL A 109 4.43 -11.41 -14.28
N THR A 110 4.87 -12.44 -15.02
CA THR A 110 6.05 -13.24 -14.67
C THR A 110 7.32 -12.40 -14.50
N PRO A 111 7.65 -11.44 -15.41
CA PRO A 111 8.81 -10.59 -15.22
C PRO A 111 8.55 -9.37 -14.31
N ALA A 112 7.36 -9.25 -13.71
CA ALA A 112 6.92 -8.12 -12.90
C ALA A 112 7.15 -6.74 -13.57
N LYS A 113 6.83 -6.66 -14.87
CA LYS A 113 6.95 -5.44 -15.67
C LYS A 113 5.63 -4.67 -15.65
N PRO A 114 5.65 -3.37 -15.31
CA PRO A 114 4.43 -2.57 -15.27
C PRO A 114 3.88 -2.38 -16.69
N VAL A 115 2.56 -2.30 -16.82
CA VAL A 115 1.88 -2.10 -18.11
C VAL A 115 0.57 -1.37 -17.93
N VAL A 116 0.16 -0.61 -18.95
CA VAL A 116 -1.17 -0.02 -19.03
C VAL A 116 -1.94 -0.67 -20.19
N VAL A 117 -3.08 -1.28 -19.90
CA VAL A 117 -4.01 -1.79 -20.90
C VAL A 117 -5.07 -0.73 -21.17
N THR A 118 -5.00 -0.14 -22.35
CA THR A 118 -5.76 1.06 -22.73
C THR A 118 -7.26 0.81 -22.95
N ASP A 119 -7.64 -0.42 -23.24
CA ASP A 119 -9.04 -0.85 -23.43
C ASP A 119 -9.60 -1.68 -22.26
N GLY A 120 -8.84 -1.81 -21.17
CA GLY A 120 -9.15 -2.73 -20.05
C GLY A 120 -10.50 -2.50 -19.38
N ALA A 121 -10.93 -1.25 -19.21
CA ALA A 121 -12.16 -0.86 -18.51
C ALA A 121 -13.12 -0.01 -19.37
N THR A 122 -12.84 0.13 -20.67
CA THR A 122 -13.61 1.03 -21.56
C THR A 122 -15.08 0.67 -21.71
N SER A 123 -15.43 -0.61 -21.56
CA SER A 123 -16.80 -1.12 -21.66
C SER A 123 -17.56 -1.15 -20.33
N TRP A 124 -16.93 -0.75 -19.22
CA TRP A 124 -17.52 -0.90 -17.90
C TRP A 124 -18.57 0.19 -17.62
N PRO A 125 -19.80 -0.19 -17.19
CA PRO A 125 -20.84 0.76 -16.77
C PRO A 125 -20.42 1.70 -15.62
N ALA A 126 -19.40 1.31 -14.84
CA ALA A 126 -18.83 2.09 -13.75
C ALA A 126 -18.48 3.53 -14.15
N SER A 127 -17.98 3.75 -15.36
CA SER A 127 -17.62 5.09 -15.86
C SER A 127 -18.79 6.09 -15.82
N GLN A 128 -20.02 5.61 -16.02
CA GLN A 128 -21.23 6.42 -16.04
C GLN A 128 -21.94 6.46 -14.67
N LYS A 129 -21.69 5.47 -13.81
CA LYS A 129 -22.45 5.28 -12.56
C LYS A 129 -21.68 5.73 -11.33
N PHE A 130 -20.37 5.49 -11.28
CA PHE A 130 -19.57 5.83 -10.11
C PHE A 130 -19.44 7.34 -9.99
N SER A 131 -19.74 7.82 -8.79
CA SER A 131 -19.71 9.23 -8.41
C SER A 131 -19.60 9.31 -6.89
N PHE A 132 -19.27 10.48 -6.38
CA PHE A 132 -19.29 10.71 -4.93
C PHE A 132 -20.65 10.33 -4.32
N GLU A 133 -21.74 10.76 -4.96
CA GLU A 133 -23.11 10.50 -4.52
C GLU A 133 -23.47 9.01 -4.57
N PHE A 134 -22.99 8.27 -5.58
CA PHE A 134 -23.16 6.83 -5.64
C PHE A 134 -22.52 6.15 -4.43
N PHE A 135 -21.26 6.45 -4.11
CA PHE A 135 -20.57 5.85 -2.97
C PHE A 135 -21.17 6.29 -1.64
N LYS A 136 -21.62 7.55 -1.54
CA LYS A 136 -22.35 8.04 -0.37
C LYS A 136 -23.58 7.18 -0.09
N ASN A 137 -24.44 6.99 -1.08
CA ASN A 137 -25.65 6.18 -0.92
C ASN A 137 -25.35 4.70 -0.66
N LEU A 138 -24.33 4.16 -1.32
CA LEU A 138 -23.90 2.77 -1.16
C LEU A 138 -23.49 2.44 0.28
N TYR A 139 -22.77 3.36 0.94
CA TYR A 139 -22.22 3.16 2.28
C TYR A 139 -23.02 3.86 3.40
N SER A 140 -24.13 4.56 3.10
CA SER A 140 -24.93 5.29 4.11
C SER A 140 -25.60 4.38 5.14
N ASN A 141 -25.92 3.13 4.78
CA ASN A 141 -26.66 2.19 5.63
C ASN A 141 -25.86 0.92 5.98
N SER A 142 -24.56 0.88 5.67
CA SER A 142 -23.73 -0.27 6.02
C SER A 142 -23.23 -0.14 7.45
N ASP A 143 -23.58 -1.09 8.32
CA ASP A 143 -22.97 -1.23 9.65
C ASP A 143 -21.45 -1.27 9.48
N SER A 144 -20.85 -0.18 9.90
CA SER A 144 -19.55 0.20 9.41
C SER A 144 -18.46 -0.32 10.32
N ASN A 145 -18.21 -1.63 10.25
CA ASN A 145 -16.87 -2.14 10.50
C ASN A 145 -16.01 -1.74 9.28
N PHE A 146 -15.71 -0.45 9.17
CA PHE A 146 -14.92 0.07 8.06
C PHE A 146 -13.55 -0.59 8.10
N CYS A 147 -13.16 -1.09 6.94
CA CYS A 147 -11.84 -1.64 6.69
C CYS A 147 -10.77 -0.56 6.77
N GLN A 148 -9.57 -0.93 6.36
CA GLN A 148 -8.47 0.00 6.15
C GLN A 148 -8.93 1.22 5.32
N PHE A 149 -8.74 2.40 5.92
CA PHE A 149 -8.96 3.70 5.32
C PHE A 149 -7.60 4.35 5.07
N PHE A 150 -7.46 5.00 3.91
CA PHE A 150 -6.19 5.58 3.45
C PHE A 150 -6.33 7.11 3.35
N PRO A 151 -5.97 7.86 4.40
CA PRO A 151 -6.01 9.31 4.38
C PRO A 151 -4.76 9.89 3.69
N TYR A 152 -4.91 10.39 2.46
CA TYR A 152 -3.80 11.01 1.73
C TYR A 152 -3.85 12.53 1.84
N LYS A 153 -3.01 13.08 2.71
CA LYS A 153 -2.90 14.54 2.97
C LYS A 153 -4.27 15.21 3.23
N THR A 154 -5.12 14.53 3.98
CA THR A 154 -6.43 15.01 4.38
C THR A 154 -6.58 14.95 5.90
N GLU A 155 -7.51 15.73 6.43
CA GLU A 155 -7.93 15.69 7.84
C GLU A 155 -8.87 14.52 8.16
N PHE A 156 -9.48 13.92 7.13
CA PHE A 156 -10.44 12.84 7.32
C PHE A 156 -9.80 11.63 7.98
N THR A 157 -10.53 11.03 8.92
CA THR A 157 -10.11 9.86 9.69
C THR A 157 -10.89 8.59 9.32
N SER A 158 -12.05 8.74 8.66
CA SER A 158 -12.90 7.62 8.25
C SER A 158 -13.61 7.90 6.92
N LEU A 159 -14.11 6.85 6.28
CA LEU A 159 -14.94 6.96 5.08
C LEU A 159 -16.26 7.70 5.37
N GLU A 160 -16.87 7.47 6.52
CA GLU A 160 -18.10 8.16 6.94
C GLU A 160 -17.92 9.68 6.94
N GLU A 161 -16.83 10.17 7.52
CA GLU A 161 -16.51 11.60 7.59
C GLU A 161 -16.39 12.23 6.19
N VAL A 162 -15.75 11.50 5.26
CA VAL A 162 -15.64 11.90 3.86
C VAL A 162 -17.03 11.99 3.22
N LEU A 163 -17.86 10.96 3.37
CA LEU A 163 -19.17 10.89 2.73
C LEU A 163 -20.17 11.93 3.27
N GLN A 164 -19.91 12.48 4.46
CA GLN A 164 -20.67 13.56 5.09
C GLN A 164 -20.10 14.97 4.79
N MET A 165 -19.04 15.09 3.98
CA MET A 165 -18.44 16.41 3.68
C MET A 165 -19.40 17.37 2.95
N ASP A 166 -19.08 18.67 3.00
CA ASP A 166 -19.83 19.71 2.29
C ASP A 166 -19.96 19.37 0.78
N PRO A 167 -21.18 19.38 0.20
CA PRO A 167 -21.40 19.01 -1.20
C PRO A 167 -20.58 19.83 -2.22
N ARG A 168 -20.27 21.09 -1.91
CA ARG A 168 -19.43 21.95 -2.76
C ARG A 168 -17.99 21.45 -2.78
N ARG A 169 -17.50 20.97 -1.64
CA ARG A 169 -16.17 20.34 -1.53
C ARG A 169 -16.14 18.99 -2.24
N ALA A 170 -17.18 18.18 -2.08
CA ALA A 170 -17.32 16.92 -2.80
C ALA A 170 -17.33 17.12 -4.33
N SER A 171 -17.95 18.21 -4.79
CA SER A 171 -18.02 18.61 -6.21
C SER A 171 -16.78 19.37 -6.71
N LEU A 172 -15.75 19.51 -5.88
CA LEU A 172 -14.49 20.19 -6.21
C LEU A 172 -14.68 21.66 -6.64
N GLU A 173 -15.64 22.37 -6.05
CA GLU A 173 -15.85 23.79 -6.36
C GLU A 173 -14.62 24.65 -6.04
N PRO A 174 -14.36 25.73 -6.81
CA PRO A 174 -13.24 26.62 -6.57
C PRO A 174 -13.23 27.19 -5.14
N GLY A 175 -12.05 27.21 -4.52
CA GLY A 175 -11.86 27.71 -3.15
C GLY A 175 -12.09 26.67 -2.05
N GLN A 176 -12.56 25.47 -2.38
CA GLN A 176 -12.69 24.37 -1.42
C GLN A 176 -11.33 23.71 -1.15
N LYS A 177 -11.19 23.11 0.04
CA LYS A 177 -9.98 22.37 0.43
C LYS A 177 -9.86 21.07 -0.39
N PRO A 178 -8.70 20.77 -0.98
CA PRO A 178 -8.51 19.52 -1.72
C PRO A 178 -8.63 18.32 -0.79
N TRP A 179 -8.99 17.18 -1.37
CA TRP A 179 -9.09 15.92 -0.66
C TRP A 179 -8.83 14.77 -1.63
N TYR A 180 -8.17 13.73 -1.13
CA TYR A 180 -7.99 12.46 -1.81
C TYR A 180 -7.89 11.36 -0.77
N ILE A 181 -8.66 10.31 -0.96
CA ILE A 181 -8.77 9.20 0.00
C ILE A 181 -8.79 7.87 -0.75
N GLY A 182 -8.46 6.81 -0.03
CA GLY A 182 -8.75 5.45 -0.43
C GLY A 182 -9.45 4.68 0.68
N TRP A 183 -10.10 3.57 0.33
CA TRP A 183 -10.60 2.61 1.30
C TRP A 183 -10.67 1.21 0.69
N SER A 184 -10.57 0.20 1.55
CA SER A 184 -10.88 -1.19 1.19
C SER A 184 -12.37 -1.46 1.36
N ASN A 185 -12.99 -2.16 0.43
CA ASN A 185 -14.34 -2.66 0.58
C ASN A 185 -14.34 -4.05 1.24
N CYS A 186 -14.82 -4.17 2.48
CA CYS A 186 -15.09 -5.47 3.14
C CYS A 186 -16.57 -5.64 3.49
N ASN A 187 -17.45 -4.88 2.82
CA ASN A 187 -18.87 -5.09 2.89
C ASN A 187 -19.30 -5.94 1.69
N ASP A 188 -19.77 -7.16 1.94
CA ASP A 188 -20.19 -8.09 0.89
C ASP A 188 -21.35 -7.55 0.06
N ASN A 189 -22.29 -6.83 0.68
CA ASN A 189 -23.44 -6.26 -0.02
C ASN A 189 -23.00 -5.13 -0.96
N ALA A 190 -22.14 -4.22 -0.46
CA ALA A 190 -21.55 -3.19 -1.30
C ALA A 190 -20.71 -3.81 -2.43
N GLY A 191 -19.95 -4.87 -2.13
CA GLY A 191 -19.19 -5.64 -3.11
C GLY A 191 -20.06 -6.18 -4.23
N LYS A 192 -21.21 -6.81 -3.91
CA LYS A 192 -22.18 -7.32 -4.89
C LYS A 192 -22.72 -6.21 -5.80
N ILE A 193 -23.09 -5.06 -5.23
CA ILE A 193 -23.60 -3.92 -6.01
C ILE A 193 -22.51 -3.37 -6.92
N LEU A 194 -21.28 -3.21 -6.42
CA LEU A 194 -20.16 -2.71 -7.23
C LEU A 194 -19.91 -3.63 -8.44
N ARG A 195 -20.01 -4.96 -8.26
CA ARG A 195 -19.84 -5.96 -9.34
C ARG A 195 -20.85 -5.86 -10.47
N GLU A 196 -21.97 -5.16 -10.29
CA GLU A 196 -22.90 -4.90 -11.39
C GLU A 196 -22.33 -3.89 -12.40
N PHE A 197 -21.30 -3.13 -12.02
CA PHE A 197 -20.77 -2.01 -12.82
C PHE A 197 -19.35 -2.24 -13.36
N TYR A 198 -18.62 -3.24 -12.88
CA TYR A 198 -17.30 -3.61 -13.41
C TYR A 198 -17.06 -5.12 -13.28
N ASN A 199 -16.18 -5.64 -14.13
CA ASN A 199 -15.83 -7.05 -14.19
C ASN A 199 -14.33 -7.26 -13.92
N THR A 200 -13.89 -8.51 -13.82
CA THR A 200 -12.46 -8.83 -13.92
C THR A 200 -11.94 -8.33 -15.28
N PRO A 201 -10.77 -7.65 -15.33
CA PRO A 201 -10.15 -7.26 -16.59
C PRO A 201 -9.99 -8.46 -17.53
N TYR A 202 -10.37 -8.30 -18.80
CA TYR A 202 -10.48 -9.41 -19.76
C TYR A 202 -9.14 -10.11 -20.07
N PHE A 203 -8.03 -9.45 -19.78
CA PHE A 203 -6.67 -9.97 -19.98
C PHE A 203 -6.15 -10.73 -18.76
N LEU A 204 -6.90 -10.78 -17.65
CA LEU A 204 -6.60 -11.64 -16.51
C LEU A 204 -7.32 -12.99 -16.66
N PRO A 205 -6.73 -14.08 -16.15
CA PRO A 205 -7.41 -15.37 -16.05
C PRO A 205 -8.73 -15.26 -15.30
N ASN A 206 -9.74 -16.03 -15.74
CA ASN A 206 -11.02 -16.13 -15.01
C ASN A 206 -10.87 -16.78 -13.62
N THR A 207 -9.78 -17.51 -13.40
CA THR A 207 -9.44 -18.14 -12.12
C THR A 207 -8.77 -17.18 -11.16
N SER A 208 -8.21 -16.06 -11.64
CA SER A 208 -7.58 -15.07 -10.77
C SER A 208 -8.63 -14.56 -9.79
N GLU A 209 -8.47 -14.97 -8.54
CA GLU A 209 -9.52 -14.87 -7.55
C GLU A 209 -9.76 -13.39 -7.25
N ASN A 210 -11.01 -12.97 -7.38
CA ASN A 210 -11.48 -11.68 -6.90
C ASN A 210 -11.56 -11.75 -5.39
N ILE A 211 -10.42 -11.60 -4.71
CA ILE A 211 -10.40 -11.38 -3.27
C ILE A 211 -11.36 -10.21 -3.02
N ALA A 212 -12.32 -10.41 -2.12
CA ALA A 212 -13.45 -9.50 -1.87
C ALA A 212 -13.04 -8.05 -1.56
N LEU A 213 -11.74 -7.81 -1.36
CA LEU A 213 -11.09 -6.54 -1.12
C LEU A 213 -10.84 -5.82 -2.44
N ASN A 214 -11.81 -5.01 -2.84
CA ASN A 214 -11.56 -3.95 -3.81
C ASN A 214 -11.02 -2.73 -3.07
N TRP A 215 -9.92 -2.16 -3.56
CA TRP A 215 -9.48 -0.83 -3.16
C TRP A 215 -10.10 0.21 -4.07
N ILE A 216 -10.75 1.19 -3.46
CA ILE A 216 -11.33 2.31 -4.18
C ILE A 216 -10.59 3.57 -3.74
N PHE A 217 -10.21 4.40 -4.70
CA PHE A 217 -9.62 5.70 -4.43
C PHE A 217 -10.41 6.80 -5.12
N MET A 218 -10.62 7.90 -4.40
CA MET A 218 -11.46 8.98 -4.85
C MET A 218 -10.93 10.33 -4.37
N GLY A 219 -10.98 11.34 -5.23
CA GLY A 219 -10.69 12.72 -4.84
C GLY A 219 -10.36 13.65 -6.00
N GLY A 220 -9.96 14.87 -5.65
CA GLY A 220 -9.66 15.94 -6.61
C GLY A 220 -8.19 16.02 -7.03
N PRO A 221 -7.87 16.97 -7.95
CA PRO A 221 -6.51 17.22 -8.40
C PRO A 221 -5.54 17.51 -7.26
N GLY A 222 -4.32 17.00 -7.39
CA GLY A 222 -3.27 17.18 -6.37
C GLY A 222 -2.50 15.89 -6.10
N GLN A 223 -1.93 15.81 -4.90
CA GLN A 223 -1.14 14.65 -4.50
C GLN A 223 -2.06 13.49 -4.09
N GLY A 224 -1.81 12.33 -4.68
CA GLY A 224 -2.45 11.07 -4.29
C GLY A 224 -1.61 10.31 -3.28
N ALA A 225 -1.45 9.01 -3.51
CA ALA A 225 -0.58 8.17 -2.70
C ALA A 225 0.88 8.65 -2.77
N HIS A 226 1.56 8.69 -1.62
CA HIS A 226 2.98 9.03 -1.53
C HIS A 226 3.84 7.89 -2.10
N MET A 227 5.14 8.11 -2.29
CA MET A 227 6.03 7.05 -2.78
C MET A 227 6.12 5.93 -1.75
N HIS A 228 5.67 4.73 -2.10
CA HIS A 228 5.66 3.56 -1.24
C HIS A 228 5.72 2.26 -2.04
N VAL A 229 5.97 1.16 -1.34
CA VAL A 229 5.71 -0.20 -1.79
C VAL A 229 4.62 -0.76 -0.91
N ASP A 230 3.82 -1.64 -1.47
CA ASP A 230 2.79 -2.36 -0.74
C ASP A 230 3.38 -3.58 -0.02
N ASN A 231 2.54 -4.19 0.81
CA ASN A 231 2.80 -5.46 1.47
C ASN A 231 1.56 -6.35 1.33
N VAL A 232 1.27 -6.68 0.08
CA VAL A 232 0.12 -7.48 -0.37
C VAL A 232 0.61 -8.84 -0.86
N GLN A 233 -0.27 -9.80 -1.13
CA GLN A 233 0.15 -11.16 -1.51
C GLN A 233 0.52 -11.27 -2.98
N PHE A 234 -0.23 -10.60 -3.85
CA PHE A 234 -0.09 -10.73 -5.30
C PHE A 234 0.05 -9.36 -5.99
N PRO A 235 0.50 -9.34 -7.27
CA PRO A 235 0.48 -8.12 -8.06
C PRO A 235 -0.91 -7.49 -8.13
N SER A 236 -0.95 -6.17 -8.36
CA SER A 236 -2.18 -5.40 -8.32
C SER A 236 -2.51 -4.78 -9.68
N TRP A 237 -3.80 -4.67 -9.96
CA TRP A 237 -4.32 -3.86 -11.06
C TRP A 237 -5.17 -2.72 -10.50
N GLN A 238 -5.19 -1.58 -11.20
CA GLN A 238 -6.08 -0.47 -10.88
C GLN A 238 -6.66 0.13 -12.16
N ALA A 239 -7.98 0.08 -12.29
CA ALA A 239 -8.73 0.73 -13.35
C ALA A 239 -8.99 2.21 -13.00
N GLN A 240 -8.70 3.09 -13.95
CA GLN A 240 -9.08 4.50 -13.86
C GLN A 240 -10.50 4.66 -14.41
N ILE A 241 -11.48 4.86 -13.52
CA ILE A 241 -12.90 4.90 -13.89
C ILE A 241 -13.34 6.31 -14.30
N LYS A 242 -12.82 7.34 -13.63
CA LYS A 242 -13.05 8.76 -13.94
C LYS A 242 -11.81 9.58 -13.73
N GLY A 243 -11.70 10.71 -14.43
CA GLY A 243 -10.51 11.57 -14.37
C GLY A 243 -9.25 10.84 -14.83
N ARG A 244 -8.09 11.35 -14.41
CA ARG A 244 -6.79 10.84 -14.86
C ARG A 244 -5.69 11.03 -13.81
N LYS A 245 -4.78 10.06 -13.76
CA LYS A 245 -3.79 9.92 -12.71
C LYS A 245 -2.41 9.70 -13.30
N LEU A 246 -1.45 10.53 -12.91
CA LEU A 246 -0.04 10.30 -13.18
C LEU A 246 0.50 9.31 -12.14
N TRP A 247 1.03 8.20 -12.63
CA TRP A 247 1.79 7.25 -11.85
C TRP A 247 3.28 7.51 -12.04
N ARG A 248 4.02 7.58 -10.94
CA ARG A 248 5.48 7.57 -10.93
C ARG A 248 5.94 6.28 -10.30
N LEU A 249 6.71 5.50 -11.05
CA LEU A 249 7.27 4.23 -10.62
C LEU A 249 8.78 4.41 -10.44
N ALA A 250 9.29 3.94 -9.31
CA ALA A 250 10.71 3.92 -9.01
C ALA A 250 11.17 2.48 -8.74
N PRO A 251 12.38 2.12 -9.18
CA PRO A 251 12.96 0.84 -8.81
C PRO A 251 13.24 0.79 -7.29
N PRO A 252 13.38 -0.40 -6.70
CA PRO A 252 13.83 -0.52 -5.32
C PRO A 252 15.23 0.10 -5.16
N PRO A 253 15.58 0.64 -3.97
CA PRO A 253 16.82 1.37 -3.74
C PRO A 253 18.09 0.63 -4.16
N GLU A 254 18.10 -0.69 -4.02
CA GLU A 254 19.18 -1.61 -4.41
C GLU A 254 19.48 -1.56 -5.92
N CYS A 255 18.47 -1.17 -6.70
CA CYS A 255 18.49 -1.17 -8.16
C CYS A 255 18.61 0.24 -8.77
N LEU A 256 18.76 1.29 -7.96
CA LEU A 256 18.80 2.70 -8.38
C LEU A 256 19.87 3.01 -9.45
N TYR A 257 20.96 2.23 -9.51
CA TYR A 257 22.04 2.43 -10.48
C TYR A 257 21.92 1.56 -11.73
N LYS A 258 20.94 0.66 -11.78
CA LYS A 258 20.68 -0.24 -12.92
C LYS A 258 19.39 0.14 -13.65
N CYS A 259 18.39 0.55 -12.88
CA CYS A 259 17.07 0.89 -13.34
C CYS A 259 16.85 2.40 -13.28
N GLN A 260 15.90 2.88 -14.06
CA GLN A 260 15.47 4.29 -14.00
C GLN A 260 14.05 4.40 -13.49
N GLU A 261 13.72 5.58 -12.96
CA GLU A 261 12.34 5.93 -12.68
C GLU A 261 11.55 6.10 -13.98
N MET A 262 10.26 5.79 -13.91
CA MET A 262 9.34 5.90 -15.04
C MET A 262 8.07 6.61 -14.61
N GLN A 263 7.38 7.20 -15.59
CA GLN A 263 6.11 7.85 -15.36
C GLN A 263 5.12 7.46 -16.46
N VAL A 264 3.86 7.32 -16.09
CA VAL A 264 2.78 7.05 -17.03
C VAL A 264 1.50 7.72 -16.57
N ILE A 265 0.78 8.35 -17.50
CA ILE A 265 -0.56 8.86 -17.23
C ILE A 265 -1.54 7.75 -17.54
N VAL A 266 -2.38 7.41 -16.57
CA VAL A 266 -3.50 6.47 -16.72
C VAL A 266 -4.76 7.30 -16.89
N GLU A 267 -5.35 7.18 -18.07
CA GLU A 267 -6.56 7.89 -18.49
C GLU A 267 -7.81 7.08 -18.18
N SER A 268 -8.98 7.73 -18.16
CA SER A 268 -10.26 7.06 -17.92
C SER A 268 -10.50 5.91 -18.91
N GLY A 269 -10.86 4.74 -18.39
CA GLY A 269 -11.05 3.49 -19.15
C GLY A 269 -9.79 2.62 -19.27
N GLU A 270 -8.62 3.15 -18.90
CA GLU A 270 -7.37 2.39 -18.88
C GLU A 270 -7.18 1.65 -17.54
N ILE A 271 -6.45 0.54 -17.59
CA ILE A 271 -6.06 -0.24 -16.41
C ILE A 271 -4.55 -0.31 -16.33
N ILE A 272 -3.97 0.11 -15.21
CA ILE A 272 -2.56 -0.12 -14.93
C ILE A 272 -2.39 -1.41 -14.12
N VAL A 273 -1.39 -2.20 -14.46
CA VAL A 273 -0.98 -3.41 -13.75
C VAL A 273 0.44 -3.19 -13.27
N VAL A 274 0.67 -3.35 -11.97
CA VAL A 274 1.97 -3.19 -11.34
C VAL A 274 2.09 -4.22 -10.23
N ASP A 275 3.25 -4.88 -10.13
CA ASP A 275 3.63 -5.55 -8.90
C ASP A 275 4.02 -4.47 -7.87
N THR A 276 3.03 -4.03 -7.09
CA THR A 276 3.18 -2.94 -6.12
C THR A 276 3.98 -3.34 -4.89
N ASN A 277 4.21 -4.64 -4.69
CA ASN A 277 5.20 -5.10 -3.73
C ASN A 277 6.58 -4.72 -4.24
N ARG A 278 6.93 -4.98 -5.51
CA ARG A 278 8.31 -4.82 -6.02
C ARG A 278 8.63 -3.40 -6.51
N TRP A 279 7.64 -2.71 -7.08
CA TRP A 279 7.81 -1.34 -7.60
C TRP A 279 7.38 -0.29 -6.57
N TYR A 280 8.30 0.62 -6.25
CA TYR A 280 7.94 1.84 -5.55
C TYR A 280 7.04 2.66 -6.45
N HIS A 281 5.92 3.14 -5.92
CA HIS A 281 4.95 3.87 -6.70
C HIS A 281 4.37 5.05 -5.93
N GLN A 282 4.09 6.11 -6.69
CA GLN A 282 3.48 7.35 -6.23
C GLN A 282 2.43 7.78 -7.25
N THR A 283 1.36 8.43 -6.78
CA THR A 283 0.31 8.93 -7.67
C THR A 283 0.04 10.42 -7.50
N PHE A 284 -0.30 11.06 -8.60
CA PHE A 284 -0.76 12.45 -8.66
C PHE A 284 -2.02 12.54 -9.52
N ILE A 285 -3.04 13.19 -9.00
CA ILE A 285 -4.32 13.37 -9.67
C ILE A 285 -4.18 14.61 -10.53
N LEU A 286 -4.33 14.46 -11.83
CA LEU A 286 -4.18 15.55 -12.77
C LEU A 286 -5.45 16.42 -12.80
N PRO A 287 -5.37 17.69 -13.25
CA PRO A 287 -6.53 18.57 -13.35
C PRO A 287 -7.66 17.96 -14.20
N GLY A 288 -8.91 18.23 -13.82
CA GLY A 288 -10.10 17.73 -14.48
C GLY A 288 -11.25 17.50 -13.51
N GLU A 289 -12.10 16.53 -13.82
CA GLU A 289 -13.15 16.04 -12.91
C GLU A 289 -12.56 15.25 -11.72
N ILE A 290 -13.45 14.81 -10.82
CA ILE A 290 -13.09 13.89 -9.74
C ILE A 290 -12.43 12.62 -10.29
N SER A 291 -11.29 12.24 -9.72
CA SER A 291 -10.64 10.99 -10.04
C SER A 291 -11.27 9.88 -9.22
N ILE A 292 -11.69 8.80 -9.87
CA ILE A 292 -12.20 7.59 -9.22
C ILE A 292 -11.47 6.40 -9.82
N THR A 293 -10.94 5.54 -8.95
CA THR A 293 -10.27 4.31 -9.36
C THR A 293 -10.74 3.13 -8.52
N ILE A 294 -10.75 1.96 -9.13
CA ILE A 294 -11.00 0.68 -8.45
C ILE A 294 -9.89 -0.29 -8.82
N GLY A 295 -9.42 -1.08 -7.87
CA GLY A 295 -8.36 -2.04 -8.09
C GLY A 295 -8.44 -3.21 -7.12
N ALA A 296 -7.67 -4.25 -7.42
CA ALA A 296 -7.55 -5.45 -6.60
C ALA A 296 -6.23 -6.16 -6.92
N GLU A 297 -5.88 -7.12 -6.06
CA GLU A 297 -4.85 -8.13 -6.33
C GLU A 297 -5.34 -9.14 -7.38
N PHE A 298 -4.40 -9.86 -8.01
CA PHE A 298 -4.71 -10.99 -8.87
C PHE A 298 -3.59 -12.04 -8.81
N ASP A 299 -3.96 -13.32 -8.80
CA ASP A 299 -3.03 -14.46 -8.91
C ASP A 299 -2.66 -14.81 -10.37
#